data_AF-X1KS23-F1
#
_entry.id   AF-X1KS23-F1
#
_cell.length_a   1.000
_cell.length_b   1.000
_cell.length_c   1.000
_cell.angle_alpha   90.00
_cell.angle_beta   90.00
_cell.angle_gamma   90.00
#
_symmetry.space_group_name_H-M   'P 1'
#
loop_
_entity.id
_entity.type
_entity.pdbx_description
1 polymer ?
#
loop_
_entity_poly.entity_id
_entity_poly.type
_entity_poly.pdbx_seq_one_letter_code
_entity_poly.pdbx_strand_id
1 'polypeptide(L)'
;DGKSKSCGCLRREKTIERNKEGNSEETRQKISVANKGRVGWMLGVKGKNHPGYKHGLVGTKGYNCAQAMKHKAAKLQQTLPWADQDAILLYYVWRDIWNMILSPYLVFEVDHIIPLQGENVRGLHVENNLQLLPLGKNRSKGNRI
;
A
#
# COMPACT_ATOMS: atom_id res chain seq x y z
N ASP A 1 -17.48 -20.48 -55.85
CA ASP A 1 -17.72 -19.05 -55.54
C ASP A 1 -17.45 -18.72 -54.07
N GLY A 2 -16.20 -18.33 -53.79
CA GLY A 2 -15.74 -17.99 -52.44
C GLY A 2 -16.15 -16.57 -52.04
N LYS A 3 -17.19 -16.45 -51.21
CA LYS A 3 -17.53 -15.18 -50.55
C LYS A 3 -16.55 -14.95 -49.39
N SER A 4 -15.61 -14.02 -49.56
CA SER A 4 -14.74 -13.55 -48.48
C SER A 4 -15.58 -12.86 -47.40
N LYS A 5 -15.48 -13.32 -46.15
CA LYS A 5 -16.21 -12.70 -45.02
C LYS A 5 -15.64 -11.29 -44.79
N SER A 6 -16.52 -10.29 -44.65
CA SER A 6 -16.10 -8.92 -44.32
C SER A 6 -15.44 -8.86 -42.93
N CYS A 7 -14.53 -7.90 -42.72
CA CYS A 7 -13.79 -7.71 -41.46
C CYS A 7 -14.72 -7.63 -40.22
N GLY A 8 -15.93 -7.10 -40.39
CA GLY A 8 -16.96 -7.02 -39.34
C GLY A 8 -17.56 -8.38 -38.94
N CYS A 9 -17.85 -9.26 -39.92
CA CYS A 9 -18.37 -10.60 -39.63
C CYS A 9 -17.32 -11.48 -38.92
N LEU A 10 -16.06 -11.39 -39.34
CA LEU A 10 -14.94 -12.08 -38.69
C LEU A 10 -14.72 -11.61 -37.24
N ARG A 11 -14.89 -10.31 -36.96
CA ARG A 11 -14.84 -9.78 -35.58
C ARG A 11 -15.99 -10.30 -34.73
N ARG A 12 -17.22 -10.34 -35.27
CA ARG A 12 -18.40 -10.81 -34.54
C ARG A 12 -18.28 -12.29 -34.18
N GLU A 13 -17.79 -13.13 -35.09
CA GLU A 13 -17.52 -14.55 -34.84
C GLU A 13 -16.46 -14.74 -33.75
N LYS A 14 -15.33 -14.03 -33.83
CA LYS A 14 -14.29 -14.04 -32.78
C LYS A 14 -14.79 -13.56 -31.42
N THR A 15 -15.76 -12.65 -31.37
CA THR A 15 -16.38 -12.21 -30.10
C THR A 15 -17.31 -13.30 -29.55
N ILE A 16 -18.09 -13.96 -30.40
CA ILE A 16 -18.98 -15.05 -30.00
C ILE A 16 -18.17 -16.25 -29.47
N GLU A 17 -17.09 -16.63 -30.14
CA GLU A 17 -16.19 -17.71 -29.68
C GLU A 17 -15.57 -17.39 -28.32
N ARG A 18 -15.03 -16.18 -28.15
CA ARG A 18 -14.46 -15.73 -26.88
C ARG A 18 -15.48 -15.68 -25.74
N ASN A 19 -16.73 -15.31 -26.04
CA ASN A 19 -17.82 -15.35 -25.08
C ASN A 19 -18.21 -16.80 -24.70
N LYS A 20 -18.12 -17.75 -25.64
CA LYS A 20 -18.33 -19.18 -25.36
C LYS A 20 -17.21 -19.75 -24.49
N GLU A 21 -15.96 -19.38 -24.76
CA GLU A 21 -14.79 -19.76 -23.94
C GLU A 21 -14.90 -19.17 -22.52
N GLY A 22 -15.29 -17.89 -22.41
CA GLY A 22 -15.53 -17.21 -21.14
C GLY A 22 -16.71 -17.77 -20.34
N ASN A 23 -17.66 -18.45 -21.01
CA ASN A 23 -18.85 -19.07 -20.38
C ASN A 23 -18.77 -20.60 -20.36
N SER A 24 -17.60 -21.17 -20.60
CA SER A 24 -17.39 -22.62 -20.54
C SER A 24 -17.58 -23.15 -19.12
N GLU A 25 -17.94 -24.43 -19.03
CA GLU A 25 -18.07 -25.17 -17.76
C GLU A 25 -16.81 -25.03 -16.91
N GLU A 26 -15.65 -25.09 -17.55
CA GLU A 26 -14.34 -24.96 -16.90
C GLU A 26 -14.14 -23.57 -16.29
N THR A 27 -14.52 -22.50 -17.01
CA THR A 27 -14.46 -21.13 -16.49
C THR A 27 -15.42 -20.94 -15.31
N ARG A 28 -16.62 -21.52 -15.37
CA ARG A 28 -17.59 -21.50 -14.26
C ARG A 28 -17.07 -22.26 -13.04
N GLN A 29 -16.42 -23.40 -13.23
CA GLN A 29 -15.80 -24.19 -12.16
C GLN A 29 -14.67 -23.41 -11.48
N LYS A 30 -13.80 -22.75 -12.26
CA LYS A 30 -12.73 -21.88 -11.76
C LYS A 30 -13.28 -20.70 -10.95
N ILE A 31 -14.32 -20.02 -11.43
CA ILE A 31 -15.00 -18.93 -10.72
C ILE A 31 -15.68 -19.44 -9.43
N SER A 32 -16.31 -20.61 -9.46
CA SER A 32 -16.93 -21.24 -8.28
C SER A 32 -15.90 -21.55 -7.19
N VAL A 33 -14.76 -22.12 -7.55
CA VAL A 33 -13.64 -22.38 -6.62
C VAL A 33 -13.08 -21.07 -6.06
N ALA A 34 -12.88 -20.06 -6.92
CA ALA A 34 -12.41 -18.74 -6.49
C ALA A 34 -13.40 -18.04 -5.53
N ASN A 35 -14.71 -18.14 -5.81
CA ASN A 35 -15.77 -17.59 -4.96
C ASN A 35 -15.87 -18.33 -3.62
N LYS A 36 -15.72 -19.66 -3.58
CA LYS A 36 -15.64 -20.40 -2.31
C LYS A 36 -14.46 -19.91 -1.45
N GLY A 37 -13.31 -19.65 -2.05
CA GLY A 37 -12.17 -19.03 -1.37
C GLY A 37 -12.45 -17.61 -0.86
N ARG A 38 -13.15 -16.79 -1.66
CA ARG A 38 -13.55 -15.42 -1.30
C ARG A 38 -14.59 -15.37 -0.19
N VAL A 39 -15.56 -16.27 -0.22
CA VAL A 39 -16.61 -16.42 0.80
C VAL A 39 -16.00 -16.86 2.13
N GLY A 40 -15.00 -17.74 2.12
CA GLY A 40 -14.21 -18.07 3.32
C GLY A 40 -13.49 -16.85 3.94
N TRP A 41 -12.99 -15.93 3.10
CA TRP A 41 -12.37 -14.67 3.55
C TRP A 41 -13.39 -13.71 4.20
N MET A 42 -14.57 -13.60 3.59
CA MET A 42 -15.66 -12.73 4.07
C MET A 42 -16.30 -13.24 5.37
N LEU A 43 -16.43 -14.57 5.52
CA LEU A 43 -17.04 -15.19 6.70
C LEU A 43 -16.08 -15.31 7.90
N GLY A 44 -14.86 -14.77 7.81
CA GLY A 44 -13.91 -14.78 8.93
C GLY A 44 -13.45 -16.18 9.36
N VAL A 45 -13.71 -17.22 8.55
CA VAL A 45 -13.25 -18.59 8.75
C VAL A 45 -11.77 -18.64 8.35
N LYS A 46 -10.93 -17.93 9.12
CA LYS A 46 -9.48 -17.86 8.89
C LYS A 46 -8.86 -19.21 9.18
N GLY A 47 -8.70 -20.03 8.15
CA GLY A 47 -7.72 -21.11 8.18
C GLY A 47 -6.35 -20.50 8.49
N LYS A 48 -5.69 -20.97 9.55
CA LYS A 48 -4.39 -20.49 10.06
C LYS A 48 -3.22 -20.61 9.06
N ASN A 49 -3.49 -21.07 7.83
CA ASN A 49 -2.53 -21.42 6.79
C ASN A 49 -2.66 -20.50 5.55
N HIS A 50 -2.61 -19.18 5.73
CA HIS A 50 -2.45 -18.26 4.59
C HIS A 50 -0.94 -18.10 4.29
N PRO A 51 -0.49 -18.04 3.02
CA PRO A 51 0.94 -17.89 2.70
C PRO A 51 1.58 -16.58 3.21
N GLY A 52 0.76 -15.58 3.56
CA GLY A 52 1.20 -14.38 4.30
C GLY A 52 1.26 -14.53 5.84
N TYR A 53 0.73 -15.63 6.40
CA TYR A 53 0.86 -16.01 7.81
C TYR A 53 2.24 -16.66 8.04
N LYS A 54 3.31 -15.88 7.94
CA LYS A 54 4.67 -16.43 8.01
C LYS A 54 5.14 -16.88 9.40
N HIS A 55 4.36 -16.71 10.47
CA HIS A 55 4.78 -17.15 11.82
C HIS A 55 3.67 -17.30 12.87
N GLY A 56 2.38 -17.32 12.52
CA GLY A 56 1.28 -17.52 13.50
C GLY A 56 1.11 -16.45 14.60
N LEU A 57 2.03 -15.48 14.71
CA LEU A 57 2.03 -14.43 15.75
C LEU A 57 1.61 -13.05 15.21
N VAL A 58 1.26 -12.94 13.92
CA VAL A 58 0.82 -11.67 13.32
C VAL A 58 -0.40 -11.14 14.07
N GLY A 59 -0.34 -9.90 14.53
CA GLY A 59 -1.41 -9.27 15.31
C GLY A 59 -1.40 -9.61 16.81
N THR A 60 -0.50 -10.47 17.28
CA THR A 60 -0.27 -10.63 18.73
C THR A 60 0.39 -9.38 19.32
N LYS A 61 0.19 -9.14 20.62
CA LYS A 61 0.84 -8.04 21.35
C LYS A 61 2.37 -8.08 21.20
N GLY A 62 2.97 -9.27 21.32
CA GLY A 62 4.42 -9.47 21.19
C GLY A 62 4.94 -9.10 19.80
N TYR A 63 4.23 -9.50 18.74
CA TYR A 63 4.59 -9.13 17.37
C TYR A 63 4.51 -7.62 17.13
N ASN A 64 3.41 -6.98 17.53
CA ASN A 64 3.24 -5.54 17.35
C ASN A 64 4.31 -4.75 18.11
N CYS A 65 4.64 -5.17 19.33
CA CYS A 65 5.73 -4.59 20.11
C CYS A 65 7.07 -4.73 19.37
N ALA A 66 7.41 -5.92 18.86
CA ALA A 66 8.64 -6.15 18.11
C ALA A 66 8.73 -5.26 16.85
N GLN A 67 7.63 -5.08 16.11
CA GLN A 67 7.59 -4.19 14.94
C GLN A 67 7.76 -2.72 15.32
N ALA A 68 7.09 -2.26 16.39
CA ALA A 68 7.24 -0.90 16.89
C ALA A 68 8.67 -0.62 17.35
N MET A 69 9.32 -1.57 18.04
CA MET A 69 10.71 -1.46 18.47
C MET A 69 11.69 -1.43 17.29
N LYS A 70 11.47 -2.25 16.26
CA LYS A 70 12.25 -2.20 15.01
C LYS A 70 12.15 -0.83 14.35
N HIS A 71 10.94 -0.28 14.25
CA HIS A 71 10.72 1.05 13.69
C HIS A 71 11.42 2.14 14.51
N LYS A 72 11.31 2.09 15.85
CA LYS A 72 11.98 3.04 16.74
C LYS A 72 13.50 2.99 16.60
N ALA A 73 14.08 1.79 16.58
CA ALA A 73 15.51 1.60 16.41
C ALA A 73 15.99 2.14 15.06
N ALA A 74 15.26 1.85 13.98
CA ALA A 74 15.56 2.41 12.66
C ALA A 74 15.51 3.94 12.68
N LYS A 75 14.50 4.55 13.30
CA LYS A 75 14.42 6.01 13.41
C LYS A 75 15.61 6.60 14.18
N LEU A 76 15.97 6.01 15.33
CA LEU A 76 17.11 6.45 16.14
C LEU A 76 18.44 6.37 15.39
N GLN A 77 18.65 5.29 14.63
CA GLN A 77 19.85 5.16 13.78
C GLN A 77 19.92 6.20 12.66
N GLN A 78 18.78 6.75 12.28
CA GLN A 78 18.67 7.77 11.25
C GLN A 78 18.76 9.19 11.82
N THR A 79 18.63 9.38 13.15
CA THR A 79 18.82 10.66 13.81
C THR A 79 20.29 10.84 14.14
N LEU A 80 20.95 11.76 13.43
CA LEU A 80 22.35 12.08 13.70
C LEU A 80 22.47 13.04 14.90
N PRO A 81 23.59 13.02 15.66
CA PRO A 81 23.78 13.87 16.84
C PRO A 81 23.69 15.37 16.57
N TRP A 82 23.93 15.80 15.33
CA TRP A 82 23.87 17.20 14.92
C TRP A 82 22.46 17.65 14.50
N ALA A 83 21.48 16.75 14.44
CA ALA A 83 20.11 17.10 14.11
C ALA A 83 19.49 18.00 15.18
N ASP A 84 18.87 19.09 14.77
CA ASP A 84 18.17 20.00 15.66
C ASP A 84 16.84 19.39 16.09
N GLN A 85 16.80 18.88 17.32
CA GLN A 85 15.62 18.21 17.88
C GLN A 85 14.45 19.18 18.07
N ASP A 86 14.73 20.45 18.38
CA ASP A 86 13.69 21.46 18.62
C ASP A 86 13.06 21.87 17.30
N ALA A 87 13.86 22.04 16.24
CA ALA A 87 13.36 22.27 14.90
C ALA A 87 12.52 21.08 14.39
N ILE A 88 12.96 19.84 14.63
CA ILE A 88 12.18 18.63 14.31
C ILE A 88 10.84 18.63 15.04
N LEU A 89 10.84 18.97 16.34
CA LEU A 89 9.62 19.04 17.14
C LEU A 89 8.66 20.10 16.58
N LEU A 90 9.19 21.23 16.12
CA LEU A 90 8.40 22.33 15.57
C LEU A 90 7.61 21.92 14.33
N TYR A 91 8.15 21.05 13.45
CA TYR A 91 7.39 20.48 12.33
C TYR A 91 6.16 19.69 12.79
N TYR A 92 6.29 18.91 13.87
CA TYR A 92 5.17 18.14 14.42
C TYR A 92 4.10 19.06 15.04
N VAL A 93 4.54 20.10 15.76
CA VAL A 93 3.67 21.14 16.33
C VAL A 93 2.91 21.87 15.23
N TRP A 94 3.60 22.31 14.18
CA TRP A 94 2.97 22.94 13.03
C TRP A 94 1.96 22.00 12.39
N ARG A 95 2.30 20.74 12.12
CA ARG A 95 1.34 19.75 11.60
C ARG A 95 0.06 19.67 12.43
N ASP A 96 0.16 19.70 13.76
CA ASP A 96 -1.01 19.65 14.64
C ASP A 96 -1.84 20.95 14.57
N ILE A 97 -1.18 22.12 14.57
CA ILE A 97 -1.84 23.42 14.40
C ILE A 97 -2.57 23.51 13.06
N TRP A 98 -1.89 23.16 11.96
CA TRP A 98 -2.48 23.17 10.62
C TRP A 98 -3.66 22.20 10.50
N ASN A 99 -3.54 21.01 11.09
CA ASN A 99 -4.64 20.05 11.14
C ASN A 99 -5.81 20.55 11.99
N MET A 100 -5.56 21.25 13.10
CA MET A 100 -6.62 21.83 13.91
C MET A 100 -7.43 22.88 13.14
N ILE A 101 -6.76 23.65 12.26
CA ILE A 101 -7.39 24.74 11.50
C ILE A 101 -8.09 24.22 10.23
N LEU A 102 -7.50 23.26 9.52
CA LEU A 102 -7.92 22.87 8.18
C LEU A 102 -8.60 21.51 8.08
N SER A 103 -8.51 20.67 9.12
CA SER A 103 -9.26 19.41 9.16
C SER A 103 -10.77 19.67 9.25
N PRO A 104 -11.62 18.88 8.57
CA PRO A 104 -11.31 17.69 7.78
C PRO A 104 -11.00 17.95 6.30
N TYR A 105 -11.03 19.21 5.85
CA TYR A 105 -10.89 19.57 4.44
C TYR A 105 -9.49 19.30 3.90
N LEU A 106 -8.47 19.54 4.72
CA LEU A 106 -7.08 19.29 4.36
C LEU A 106 -6.28 18.82 5.58
N VAL A 107 -5.81 17.58 5.52
CA VAL A 107 -4.97 16.96 6.56
C VAL A 107 -3.53 16.92 6.09
N PHE A 108 -2.61 17.31 6.97
CA PHE A 108 -1.17 17.34 6.78
C PHE A 108 -0.48 16.23 7.58
N GLU A 109 0.60 15.72 7.02
CA GLU A 109 1.54 14.80 7.65
C GLU A 109 2.97 15.37 7.53
N VAL A 110 3.81 15.08 8.53
CA VAL A 110 5.25 15.34 8.45
C VAL A 110 5.88 14.23 7.63
N ASP A 111 6.55 14.58 6.54
CA ASP A 111 7.20 13.68 5.61
C ASP A 111 8.71 13.98 5.52
N HIS A 112 9.49 12.99 5.09
CA HIS A 112 10.92 13.12 4.83
C HIS A 112 11.16 13.41 3.35
N ILE A 113 11.79 14.52 3.00
CA ILE A 113 12.12 14.89 1.60
C ILE A 113 12.85 13.71 0.94
N ILE A 114 13.92 13.24 1.57
CA ILE A 114 14.66 12.02 1.21
C ILE A 114 14.23 10.88 2.15
N PRO A 115 13.81 9.72 1.63
CA PRO A 115 13.39 8.59 2.46
C PRO A 115 14.49 8.11 3.43
N LEU A 116 14.11 7.80 4.67
CA LEU A 116 15.04 7.28 5.69
C LEU A 116 15.52 5.84 5.42
N GLN A 117 14.86 5.11 4.53
CA GLN A 117 15.11 3.68 4.27
C GLN A 117 15.60 3.41 2.83
N GLY A 118 16.28 4.36 2.20
CA GLY A 118 16.90 4.11 0.90
C GLY A 118 18.15 3.22 1.01
N GLU A 119 18.48 2.50 -0.06
CA GLU A 119 19.64 1.59 -0.10
C GLU A 119 20.97 2.32 0.13
N ASN A 120 21.08 3.55 -0.41
CA ASN A 120 22.29 4.38 -0.39
C ASN A 120 22.22 5.57 0.59
N VAL A 121 21.14 5.72 1.36
CA VAL A 121 20.94 6.88 2.24
C VAL A 121 20.66 6.45 3.68
N ARG A 122 21.40 7.03 4.64
CA ARG A 122 21.24 6.83 6.08
C ARG A 122 21.53 8.12 6.82
N GLY A 123 21.00 8.26 8.03
CA GLY A 123 21.27 9.40 8.91
C GLY A 123 20.50 10.67 8.56
N LEU A 124 19.40 10.59 7.80
CA LEU A 124 18.70 11.78 7.29
C LEU A 124 17.50 12.21 8.13
N HIS A 125 17.38 11.77 9.38
CA HIS A 125 16.35 12.27 10.29
C HIS A 125 16.79 13.59 10.93
N VAL A 126 16.82 14.64 10.10
CA VAL A 126 17.29 15.98 10.42
C VAL A 126 16.23 17.00 9.98
N GLU A 127 16.22 18.17 10.60
CA GLU A 127 15.25 19.25 10.36
C GLU A 127 15.17 19.65 8.88
N ASN A 128 16.31 19.74 8.21
CA ASN A 128 16.39 20.11 6.79
C ASN A 128 15.84 19.03 5.84
N ASN A 129 15.62 17.81 6.33
CA ASN A 129 15.01 16.73 5.56
C ASN A 129 13.50 16.58 5.86
N LEU A 130 12.89 17.43 6.69
CA LEU A 130 11.46 17.37 6.99
C LEU A 130 10.66 18.36 6.15
N GLN A 131 9.45 17.95 5.78
CA GLN A 131 8.48 18.79 5.09
C GLN A 131 7.05 18.49 5.57
N LEU A 132 6.18 19.50 5.54
CA LEU A 132 4.74 19.33 5.74
C LEU A 132 4.07 19.08 4.40
N LEU A 133 3.45 17.91 4.25
CA LEU A 133 2.71 17.56 3.04
C LEU A 133 1.25 17.24 3.35
N PRO A 134 0.31 17.63 2.46
CA PRO A 134 -1.03 17.09 2.48
C PRO A 134 -1.00 15.56 2.39
N LEU A 135 -1.87 14.90 3.16
CA LEU A 135 -2.01 13.44 3.24
C LEU A 135 -2.03 12.80 1.85
N GLY A 136 -2.85 13.31 0.92
CA GLY A 136 -2.95 12.76 -0.44
C GLY A 136 -1.63 12.84 -1.22
N LYS A 137 -0.86 13.93 -1.05
CA LYS A 137 0.45 14.09 -1.69
C LYS A 137 1.48 13.14 -1.06
N ASN A 138 1.49 13.03 0.27
CA ASN A 138 2.41 12.14 0.98
C ASN A 138 2.21 10.67 0.56
N ARG A 139 0.95 10.22 0.50
CA ARG A 139 0.61 8.84 0.08
C ARG A 139 0.98 8.56 -1.37
N SER A 140 0.86 9.56 -2.24
CA SER A 140 1.26 9.44 -3.65
C SER A 140 2.77 9.30 -3.79
N LYS A 141 3.53 10.11 -3.03
CA LYS A 141 5.00 10.10 -3.01
C LYS A 141 5.55 8.74 -2.62
N GLY A 142 5.24 8.26 -1.41
CA GLY A 142 5.85 7.06 -0.84
C GLY A 142 7.39 7.14 -0.79
N ASN A 143 8.06 5.99 -0.77
CA ASN A 143 9.54 5.91 -0.75
C ASN A 143 10.14 5.80 -2.17
N ARG A 144 9.65 6.57 -3.14
CA ARG A 144 10.01 6.44 -4.56
C ARG A 144 11.05 7.45 -5.07
N ILE A 145 11.54 8.32 -4.19
CA ILE A 145 12.65 9.22 -4.50
C ILE A 145 13.96 8.44 -4.41
#